data_AF-D6X6V0-F1
#
_entry.id   AF-D6X6V0-F1
#
_cell.length_a   1.000
_cell.length_b   1.000
_cell.length_c   1.000
_cell.angle_alpha   90.00
_cell.angle_beta   90.00
_cell.angle_gamma   90.00
#
_symmetry.space_group_name_H-M   'P 1'
#
loop_
_entity.id
_entity.type
_entity.pdbx_description
1 polymer ?
#
loop_
_entity_poly.entity_id
_entity_poly.type
_entity_poly.pdbx_seq_one_letter_code
_entity_poly.pdbx_strand_id
1 'polypeptide(L)'
;MNGPIGASAAGPAELLAVWETGLAQHPSDRSLLLHRAARPGAGTDELLSVPVGQREADLLALRRALFGERMQVRVECGACGEEMEFDLDARVLGAGAELPREPLRVTEGEWVVEFRLPTVADLAAAATASGPAEARGRLVRACTLRALRDGEPVDADALPGLLPER
;
A
#
# COMPACT_ATOMS: atom_id res chain seq x y z
N MET A 1 10.47 -16.07 -0.57
CA MET A 1 10.40 -16.86 0.68
C MET A 1 10.00 -15.89 1.79
N ASN A 2 8.72 -15.80 2.10
CA ASN A 2 8.22 -14.89 3.14
C ASN A 2 8.30 -15.65 4.47
N GLY A 3 9.37 -15.40 5.23
CA GLY A 3 9.48 -15.91 6.60
C GLY A 3 8.36 -15.33 7.48
N PRO A 4 7.94 -16.07 8.52
CA PRO A 4 6.96 -15.55 9.47
C PRO A 4 7.48 -14.25 10.08
N ILE A 5 6.57 -13.29 10.30
CA ILE A 5 6.88 -12.08 11.06
C ILE A 5 7.28 -12.54 12.46
N GLY A 6 8.59 -12.58 12.72
CA GLY A 6 9.12 -12.81 14.05
C GLY A 6 8.75 -11.60 14.89
N ALA A 7 7.78 -11.75 15.78
CA ALA A 7 7.46 -10.77 16.80
C ALA A 7 8.62 -10.68 17.82
N SER A 8 9.76 -10.15 17.38
CA SER A 8 10.60 -9.28 18.20
C SER A 8 10.15 -7.87 17.85
N ALA A 9 8.93 -7.52 18.27
CA ALA A 9 8.44 -6.15 18.18
C ALA A 9 9.49 -5.25 18.82
N ALA A 10 9.84 -4.17 18.14
CA ALA A 10 10.77 -3.18 18.62
C ALA A 10 10.60 -2.94 20.12
N GLY A 11 11.69 -2.98 20.88
CA GLY A 11 11.62 -2.80 22.34
C GLY A 11 10.97 -1.45 22.70
N PRO A 12 10.47 -1.24 23.92
CA PRO A 12 9.84 0.04 24.30
C PRO A 12 10.67 1.29 23.97
N ALA A 13 12.00 1.21 24.12
CA ALA A 13 12.92 2.30 23.77
C ALA A 13 13.01 2.54 22.25
N GLU A 14 12.97 1.48 21.43
CA GLU A 14 12.98 1.58 19.98
C GLU A 14 11.65 2.15 19.45
N LEU A 15 10.53 1.74 20.03
CA LEU A 15 9.22 2.32 19.72
C LEU A 15 9.14 3.81 20.07
N LEU A 16 9.69 4.19 21.22
CA LEU A 16 9.77 5.59 21.61
C LEU A 16 10.63 6.39 20.63
N ALA A 17 11.80 5.88 20.25
CA ALA A 17 12.66 6.53 19.26
C ALA A 17 11.99 6.68 17.89
N VAL A 18 11.24 5.65 17.43
CA VAL A 18 10.43 5.72 16.21
C VAL A 18 9.36 6.80 16.32
N TRP A 19 8.67 6.88 17.46
CA TRP A 19 7.66 7.91 17.70
C TRP A 19 8.25 9.32 17.70
N GLU A 20 9.32 9.56 18.47
CA GLU A 20 10.01 10.85 18.54
C GLU A 20 10.52 11.30 17.16
N THR A 21 11.14 10.39 16.42
CA THR A 21 11.60 10.67 15.05
C THR A 21 10.42 11.00 14.13
N GLY A 22 9.31 10.27 14.26
CA GLY A 22 8.13 10.42 13.41
C GLY A 22 7.37 11.73 13.60
N LEU A 23 7.48 12.40 14.76
CA LEU A 23 6.77 13.66 15.04
C LEU A 23 7.11 14.77 14.03
N ALA A 24 8.36 14.82 13.57
CA ALA A 24 8.84 15.85 12.64
C ALA A 24 8.64 15.49 11.14
N GLN A 25 8.11 14.29 10.85
CA GLN A 25 8.13 13.73 9.50
C GLN A 25 6.81 13.94 8.74
N HIS A 26 6.88 13.93 7.40
CA HIS A 26 5.68 13.87 6.56
C HIS A 26 4.99 12.49 6.73
N PRO A 27 3.65 12.37 6.57
CA PRO A 27 2.95 11.09 6.79
C PRO A 27 3.51 9.88 6.03
N SER A 28 4.01 10.07 4.82
CA SER A 28 4.69 9.04 4.02
C SER A 28 5.96 8.51 4.69
N ASP A 29 6.75 9.40 5.27
CA ASP A 29 8.04 9.07 5.89
C ASP A 29 7.82 8.39 7.25
N ARG A 30 6.77 8.79 7.99
CA ARG A 30 6.32 8.09 9.20
C ARG A 30 5.94 6.64 8.92
N SER A 31 5.29 6.39 7.78
CA SER A 31 4.87 5.04 7.40
C SER A 31 6.08 4.14 7.14
N LEU A 32 7.15 4.67 6.53
CA LEU A 32 8.42 3.93 6.36
C LEU A 32 9.11 3.64 7.70
N LEU A 33 9.11 4.60 8.64
CA LEU A 33 9.66 4.39 9.99
C LEU A 33 8.94 3.26 10.74
N LEU A 34 7.60 3.26 10.70
CA LEU A 34 6.80 2.20 11.32
C LEU A 34 6.98 0.85 10.59
N HIS A 35 7.12 0.86 9.27
CA HIS A 35 7.31 -0.38 8.50
C HIS A 35 8.67 -1.03 8.80
N ARG A 36 9.74 -0.23 9.03
CA ARG A 36 11.02 -0.72 9.57
C ARG A 36 10.85 -1.40 10.94
N ALA A 37 10.05 -0.82 11.82
CA ALA A 37 9.75 -1.43 13.12
C ALA A 37 8.94 -2.74 13.00
N ALA A 38 8.09 -2.86 11.96
CA ALA A 38 7.34 -4.08 11.66
C ALA A 38 8.19 -5.17 10.99
N ARG A 39 9.31 -4.80 10.33
CA ARG A 39 10.22 -5.69 9.60
C ARG A 39 11.67 -5.45 10.00
N PRO A 40 12.09 -5.83 11.23
CA PRO A 40 13.47 -5.64 11.67
C PRO A 40 14.46 -6.34 10.72
N GLY A 41 15.49 -5.61 10.29
CA GLY A 41 16.54 -6.12 9.40
C GLY A 41 16.29 -5.94 7.90
N ALA A 42 15.07 -5.56 7.48
CA ALA A 42 14.80 -5.23 6.09
C ALA A 42 15.47 -3.90 5.68
N GLY A 43 16.06 -3.87 4.49
CA GLY A 43 16.66 -2.67 3.93
C GLY A 43 15.61 -1.65 3.46
N THR A 44 16.00 -0.37 3.32
CA THR A 44 15.07 0.66 2.82
C THR A 44 14.53 0.33 1.43
N ASP A 45 15.39 -0.11 0.51
CA ASP A 45 14.97 -0.43 -0.85
C ASP A 45 13.99 -1.61 -0.87
N GLU A 46 14.20 -2.60 0.00
CA GLU A 46 13.27 -3.72 0.16
C GLU A 46 11.90 -3.24 0.64
N LEU A 47 11.86 -2.40 1.69
CA LEU A 47 10.61 -1.86 2.24
C LEU A 47 9.87 -0.95 1.25
N LEU A 48 10.60 -0.23 0.39
CA LEU A 48 9.99 0.57 -0.66
C LEU A 48 9.49 -0.27 -1.85
N SER A 49 10.04 -1.46 -2.06
CA SER A 49 9.70 -2.34 -3.18
C SER A 49 8.51 -3.27 -2.90
N VAL A 50 7.99 -3.33 -1.68
CA VAL A 50 6.82 -4.19 -1.40
C VAL A 50 5.55 -3.58 -2.00
N PRO A 51 4.58 -4.42 -2.42
CA PRO A 51 3.23 -3.94 -2.74
C PRO A 51 2.62 -3.18 -1.59
N VAL A 52 1.87 -2.12 -1.89
CA VAL A 52 1.26 -1.25 -0.86
C VAL A 52 0.39 -2.04 0.11
N GLY A 53 -0.42 -2.98 -0.39
CA GLY A 53 -1.24 -3.84 0.45
C GLY A 53 -0.44 -4.68 1.45
N GLN A 54 0.77 -5.12 1.07
CA GLN A 54 1.65 -5.85 1.99
C GLN A 54 2.21 -4.92 3.08
N ARG A 55 2.60 -3.69 2.75
CA ARG A 55 2.99 -2.68 3.75
C ARG A 55 1.86 -2.46 4.75
N GLU A 56 0.64 -2.24 4.27
CA GLU A 56 -0.51 -2.00 5.15
C GLU A 56 -0.80 -3.19 6.06
N ALA A 57 -0.71 -4.42 5.53
CA ALA A 57 -0.85 -5.63 6.33
C ALA A 57 0.22 -5.72 7.44
N ASP A 58 1.47 -5.39 7.13
CA ASP A 58 2.56 -5.38 8.10
C ASP A 58 2.32 -4.32 9.21
N LEU A 59 1.84 -3.14 8.84
CA LEU A 59 1.54 -2.06 9.79
C LEU A 59 0.33 -2.40 10.69
N LEU A 60 -0.71 -3.02 10.13
CA LEU A 60 -1.85 -3.52 10.90
C LEU A 60 -1.44 -4.64 11.86
N ALA A 61 -0.55 -5.54 11.42
CA ALA A 61 0.02 -6.57 12.28
C ALA A 61 0.84 -5.97 13.43
N LEU A 62 1.67 -4.95 13.16
CA LEU A 62 2.40 -4.21 14.18
C LEU A 62 1.44 -3.54 15.18
N ARG A 63 0.42 -2.83 14.69
CA ARG A 63 -0.62 -2.22 15.55
C ARG A 63 -1.24 -3.25 16.48
N ARG A 64 -1.60 -4.43 15.94
CA ARG A 64 -2.19 -5.51 16.74
C ARG A 64 -1.25 -6.03 17.82
N ALA A 65 0.02 -6.19 17.50
CA ALA A 65 1.03 -6.63 18.46
C ALA A 65 1.22 -5.61 19.59
N LEU A 66 1.15 -4.31 19.30
CA LEU A 66 1.38 -3.25 20.29
C LEU A 66 0.15 -2.92 21.14
N PHE A 67 -1.04 -2.95 20.56
CA PHE A 67 -2.26 -2.41 21.18
C PHE A 67 -3.41 -3.43 21.26
N GLY A 68 -3.14 -4.70 20.96
CA GLY A 68 -4.13 -5.78 20.97
C GLY A 68 -5.04 -5.80 19.74
N GLU A 69 -6.08 -6.63 19.79
CA GLU A 69 -6.97 -6.88 18.63
C GLU A 69 -8.16 -5.92 18.59
N ARG A 70 -8.50 -5.27 19.70
CA ARG A 70 -9.64 -4.34 19.77
C ARG A 70 -9.21 -2.92 19.38
N MET A 71 -9.96 -2.32 18.48
CA MET A 71 -9.87 -0.90 18.10
C MET A 71 -11.13 -0.18 18.55
N GLN A 72 -10.99 0.77 19.48
CA GLN A 72 -12.06 1.71 19.82
C GLN A 72 -12.03 2.83 18.78
N VAL A 73 -13.14 3.01 18.07
CA VAL A 73 -13.26 3.96 16.96
C VAL A 73 -14.29 5.03 17.32
N ARG A 74 -13.91 6.29 17.10
CA ARG A 74 -14.81 7.44 17.12
C ARG A 74 -14.67 8.17 15.79
N VAL A 75 -15.77 8.35 15.09
CA VAL A 75 -15.84 9.02 13.79
C VAL A 75 -17.13 9.83 13.67
N GLU A 76 -17.11 10.89 12.88
CA GLU A 76 -18.31 11.65 12.52
C GLU A 76 -18.95 11.06 11.27
N CYS A 77 -20.28 10.95 11.26
CA CYS A 77 -21.01 10.56 10.06
C CYS A 77 -20.94 11.66 9.01
N GLY A 78 -20.36 11.36 7.83
CA GLY A 78 -20.27 12.33 6.73
C GLY A 78 -21.61 12.83 6.17
N ALA A 79 -22.74 12.16 6.49
CA ALA A 79 -24.07 12.53 6.01
C ALA A 79 -24.87 13.41 6.98
N CYS A 80 -24.75 13.19 8.31
CA CYS A 80 -25.53 13.91 9.32
C CYS A 80 -24.69 14.63 10.38
N GLY A 81 -23.37 14.39 10.44
CA GLY A 81 -22.46 14.99 11.42
C GLY A 81 -22.54 14.38 12.82
N GLU A 82 -23.35 13.34 13.03
CA GLU A 82 -23.48 12.70 14.34
C GLU A 82 -22.23 11.87 14.69
N GLU A 83 -21.86 11.88 15.97
CA GLU A 83 -20.72 11.11 16.47
C GLU A 83 -21.10 9.63 16.62
N MET A 84 -20.30 8.76 16.03
CA MET A 84 -20.44 7.31 16.15
C MET A 84 -19.26 6.74 16.93
N GLU A 85 -19.57 5.90 17.91
CA GLU A 85 -18.58 5.15 18.69
C GLU A 85 -18.85 3.65 18.57
N PHE A 86 -17.84 2.88 18.19
CA PHE A 86 -17.94 1.43 18.09
C PHE A 86 -16.58 0.76 18.24
N ASP A 87 -16.60 -0.53 18.53
CA ASP A 87 -15.41 -1.37 18.52
C ASP A 87 -15.27 -2.08 17.18
N LEU A 88 -14.04 -2.09 16.68
CA LEU A 88 -13.63 -2.83 15.49
C LEU A 88 -12.62 -3.91 15.88
N ASP A 89 -12.79 -5.11 15.32
CA ASP A 89 -11.81 -6.18 15.44
C ASP A 89 -10.69 -5.95 14.41
N ALA A 90 -9.50 -5.58 14.87
CA ALA A 90 -8.36 -5.32 14.01
C ALA A 90 -7.92 -6.56 13.21
N ARG A 91 -8.33 -7.78 13.60
CA ARG A 91 -8.04 -8.99 12.81
C ARG A 91 -8.78 -9.01 11.49
N VAL A 92 -9.94 -8.34 11.38
CA VAL A 92 -10.65 -8.27 10.10
C VAL A 92 -9.97 -7.31 9.12
N LEU A 93 -9.12 -6.41 9.63
CA LEU A 93 -8.36 -5.48 8.82
C LEU A 93 -7.09 -6.16 8.32
N GLY A 94 -6.96 -6.23 7.00
CA GLY A 94 -5.84 -6.93 6.34
C GLY A 94 -6.00 -8.46 6.30
N ALA A 95 -7.09 -9.01 6.83
CA ALA A 95 -7.44 -10.41 6.60
C ALA A 95 -8.08 -10.58 5.21
N GLY A 96 -7.72 -11.68 4.54
CA GLY A 96 -8.58 -12.23 3.49
C GLY A 96 -8.18 -11.99 2.03
N ALA A 97 -6.95 -11.60 1.71
CA ALA A 97 -6.46 -11.74 0.35
C ALA A 97 -5.24 -12.66 0.35
N GLU A 98 -5.40 -13.89 -0.15
CA GLU A 98 -4.25 -14.56 -0.76
C GLU A 98 -3.70 -13.59 -1.80
N LEU A 99 -2.43 -13.22 -1.66
CA LEU A 99 -1.79 -12.37 -2.66
C LEU A 99 -1.89 -13.13 -3.99
N PRO A 100 -2.59 -12.56 -4.98
CA PRO A 100 -2.72 -13.22 -6.25
C PRO A 100 -1.32 -13.42 -6.84
N ARG A 101 -1.08 -14.58 -7.46
CA ARG A 101 0.21 -14.85 -8.10
C ARG A 101 0.42 -13.82 -9.20
N GLU A 102 1.46 -13.02 -9.05
CA GLU A 102 1.89 -12.12 -10.11
C GLU A 102 2.52 -12.90 -11.29
N PRO A 103 2.38 -12.41 -12.52
CA PRO A 103 1.69 -11.17 -12.90
C PRO A 103 0.16 -11.31 -12.90
N LEU A 104 -0.52 -10.21 -12.58
CA LEU A 104 -1.97 -10.08 -12.69
C LEU A 104 -2.37 -9.76 -14.12
N ARG A 105 -3.58 -10.15 -14.50
CA ARG A 105 -4.09 -9.95 -15.85
C ARG A 105 -5.52 -9.43 -15.82
N VAL A 106 -5.77 -8.39 -16.61
CA VAL A 106 -7.11 -7.89 -16.92
C VAL A 106 -7.37 -8.01 -18.41
N THR A 107 -8.62 -8.29 -18.78
CA THR A 107 -9.05 -8.37 -20.18
C THR A 107 -10.38 -7.65 -20.31
N GLU A 108 -10.45 -6.67 -21.20
CA GLU A 108 -11.63 -5.83 -21.44
C GLU A 108 -11.72 -5.50 -22.93
N GLY A 109 -12.71 -6.07 -23.62
CA GLY A 109 -12.83 -5.94 -25.08
C GLY A 109 -11.59 -6.48 -25.80
N GLU A 110 -10.98 -5.62 -26.63
CA GLU A 110 -9.77 -5.91 -27.41
C GLU A 110 -8.49 -5.93 -26.55
N TRP A 111 -8.57 -5.46 -25.30
CA TRP A 111 -7.41 -5.25 -24.45
C TRP A 111 -7.08 -6.45 -23.59
N VAL A 112 -5.78 -6.76 -23.53
CA VAL A 112 -5.19 -7.66 -22.55
C VAL A 112 -4.01 -6.94 -21.89
N VAL A 113 -4.08 -6.71 -20.58
CA VAL A 113 -3.01 -6.07 -19.83
C VAL A 113 -2.53 -6.98 -18.70
N GLU A 114 -1.24 -7.29 -18.71
CA GLU A 114 -0.53 -7.95 -17.63
C GLU A 114 0.21 -6.90 -16.80
N PHE A 115 0.06 -6.96 -15.49
CA PHE A 115 0.55 -5.94 -14.56
C PHE A 115 0.97 -6.54 -13.22
N ARG A 116 1.73 -5.77 -12.45
CA ARG A 116 2.05 -6.05 -11.04
C ARG A 116 1.30 -5.08 -10.13
N LEU A 117 1.18 -5.41 -8.84
CA LEU A 117 0.65 -4.45 -7.88
C LEU A 117 1.61 -3.25 -7.73
N PRO A 118 1.08 -2.04 -7.45
CA PRO A 118 1.92 -0.89 -7.16
C PRO A 118 2.68 -1.10 -5.85
N THR A 119 3.95 -0.74 -5.87
CA THR A 119 4.82 -0.70 -4.70
C THR A 119 4.71 0.64 -3.99
N VAL A 120 5.30 0.72 -2.80
CA VAL A 120 5.42 1.99 -2.06
C VAL A 120 6.24 3.01 -2.87
N ALA A 121 7.29 2.55 -3.57
CA ALA A 121 8.10 3.39 -4.46
C ALA A 121 7.28 3.96 -5.62
N ASP A 122 6.39 3.16 -6.24
CA ASP A 122 5.55 3.63 -7.34
C ASP A 122 4.59 4.73 -6.86
N LEU A 123 3.97 4.56 -5.69
CA LEU A 123 3.11 5.59 -5.09
C LEU A 123 3.89 6.86 -4.75
N ALA A 124 5.11 6.73 -4.20
CA ALA A 124 5.95 7.88 -3.91
C ALA A 124 6.33 8.65 -5.19
N ALA A 125 6.68 7.93 -6.26
CA ALA A 125 6.95 8.52 -7.56
C ALA A 125 5.70 9.21 -8.15
N ALA A 126 4.52 8.59 -8.02
CA ALA A 126 3.25 9.16 -8.47
C ALA A 126 2.84 10.40 -7.66
N ALA A 127 3.16 10.46 -6.36
CA ALA A 127 2.85 11.60 -5.49
C ALA A 127 3.59 12.89 -5.87
N THR A 128 4.68 12.80 -6.64
CA THR A 128 5.40 13.98 -7.16
C THR A 128 4.83 14.52 -8.48
N ALA A 129 3.71 13.97 -8.96
CA ALA A 129 3.02 14.45 -10.14
C ALA A 129 2.27 15.76 -9.87
N SER A 130 2.06 16.55 -10.92
CA SER A 130 1.42 17.87 -10.85
C SER A 130 -0.11 17.79 -10.67
N GLY A 131 -0.69 16.60 -10.84
CA GLY A 131 -2.12 16.37 -10.65
C GLY A 131 -2.54 14.90 -10.84
N PRO A 132 -3.82 14.58 -10.60
CA PRO A 132 -4.32 13.20 -10.57
C PRO A 132 -4.14 12.44 -11.90
N ALA A 133 -4.35 13.10 -13.04
CA ALA A 133 -4.19 12.47 -14.35
C ALA A 133 -2.73 12.04 -14.61
N GLU A 134 -1.78 12.90 -14.25
CA GLU A 134 -0.35 12.59 -14.38
C GLU A 134 0.07 11.49 -13.40
N ALA A 135 -0.40 11.54 -12.15
CA ALA A 135 -0.15 10.50 -11.14
C ALA A 135 -0.68 9.13 -11.61
N ARG A 136 -1.91 9.08 -12.13
CA ARG A 136 -2.51 7.88 -12.73
C ARG A 136 -1.64 7.36 -13.87
N GLY A 137 -1.22 8.22 -14.79
CA GLY A 137 -0.35 7.82 -15.90
C GLY A 137 0.98 7.24 -15.45
N ARG A 138 1.60 7.80 -14.41
CA ARG A 138 2.84 7.27 -13.81
C ARG A 138 2.62 5.87 -13.23
N LEU A 139 1.52 5.65 -12.50
CA LEU A 139 1.20 4.32 -11.94
C LEU A 139 0.93 3.28 -13.02
N VAL A 140 0.12 3.62 -14.04
CA VAL A 140 -0.17 2.72 -15.17
C VAL A 140 1.12 2.30 -15.85
N ARG A 141 2.00 3.25 -16.19
CA ARG A 141 3.30 2.95 -16.80
C ARG A 141 4.17 2.05 -15.92
N ALA A 142 4.34 2.41 -14.65
CA ALA A 142 5.23 1.69 -13.75
C ALA A 142 4.76 0.26 -13.46
N CYS A 143 3.45 0.03 -13.42
CA CYS A 143 2.85 -1.25 -13.04
C CYS A 143 2.56 -2.17 -14.23
N THR A 144 2.51 -1.66 -15.46
CA THR A 144 2.23 -2.47 -16.65
C THR A 144 3.47 -3.25 -17.06
N LEU A 145 3.32 -4.58 -17.18
CA LEU A 145 4.37 -5.49 -17.63
C LEU A 145 4.24 -5.76 -19.13
N ARG A 146 2.99 -5.89 -19.60
CA ARG A 146 2.68 -6.10 -21.02
C ARG A 146 1.26 -5.61 -21.30
N ALA A 147 1.06 -4.96 -22.44
CA ALA A 147 -0.27 -4.66 -22.95
C ALA A 147 -0.40 -5.08 -24.41
N LEU A 148 -1.57 -5.63 -24.74
CA LEU A 148 -1.95 -6.02 -26.09
C LEU A 148 -3.31 -5.41 -26.41
N ARG A 149 -3.50 -5.03 -27.68
CA ARG A 149 -4.80 -4.70 -28.27
C ARG A 149 -4.98 -5.51 -29.54
N ASP A 150 -6.04 -6.31 -29.62
CA ASP A 150 -6.27 -7.26 -30.72
C ASP A 150 -5.08 -8.19 -31.01
N GLY A 151 -4.32 -8.52 -29.96
CA GLY A 151 -3.12 -9.35 -30.04
C GLY A 151 -1.83 -8.57 -30.38
N GLU A 152 -1.92 -7.31 -30.79
CA GLU A 152 -0.77 -6.48 -31.11
C GLU A 152 -0.21 -5.76 -29.87
N PRO A 153 1.12 -5.72 -29.66
CA PRO A 153 1.73 -5.01 -28.52
C PRO A 153 1.42 -3.52 -28.50
N VAL A 154 1.09 -3.01 -27.31
CA VAL A 154 0.91 -1.58 -27.04
C VAL A 154 1.93 -1.14 -25.99
N ASP A 155 2.58 -0.01 -26.27
CA ASP A 155 3.55 0.59 -25.35
C ASP A 155 2.84 1.06 -24.06
N ALA A 156 3.44 0.77 -22.91
CA ALA A 156 2.94 1.19 -21.61
C ALA A 156 2.83 2.72 -21.49
N ASP A 157 3.67 3.47 -22.20
CA ASP A 157 3.65 4.93 -22.23
C ASP A 157 2.41 5.50 -22.93
N ALA A 158 1.85 4.75 -23.88
CA ALA A 158 0.64 5.14 -24.60
C ALA A 158 -0.65 4.81 -23.84
N LEU A 159 -0.62 3.81 -22.94
CA LEU A 159 -1.82 3.33 -22.24
C LEU A 159 -2.60 4.40 -21.47
N PRO A 160 -1.97 5.33 -20.71
CA PRO A 160 -2.71 6.32 -19.94
C PRO A 160 -3.66 7.18 -20.77
N GLY A 161 -3.31 7.46 -22.03
CA GLY A 161 -4.14 8.23 -22.95
C GLY A 161 -5.17 7.39 -23.72
N LEU A 162 -5.06 6.06 -23.66
CA LEU A 162 -5.96 5.11 -24.35
C LEU A 162 -7.00 4.49 -23.41
N LEU A 163 -6.71 4.43 -22.10
CA LEU A 163 -7.62 3.90 -21.10
C LEU A 163 -8.69 4.95 -20.73
N PRO A 164 -9.98 4.57 -20.72
CA PRO A 164 -11.05 5.50 -20.38
C PRO A 164 -10.87 6.10 -18.97
N GLU A 165 -11.26 7.37 -18.81
CA GLU A 165 -11.46 7.99 -17.50
C GLU A 165 -12.80 7.48 -16.97
N ARG A 166 -12.77 6.50 -16.06
CA ARG A 166 -13.95 6.01 -15.34
C ARG A 166 -13.90 6.45 -13.89
#